data_AF-A0A5C4KZP3-F1
#
_entry.id   AF-A0A5C4KZP3-F1
#
_cell.length_a   1.000
_cell.length_b   1.000
_cell.length_c   1.000
_cell.angle_alpha   90.00
_cell.angle_beta   90.00
_cell.angle_gamma   90.00
#
_symmetry.space_group_name_H-M   'P 1'
#
loop_
_entity.id
_entity.type
_entity.pdbx_description
1 polymer ?
#
loop_
_entity_poly.entity_id
_entity_poly.type
_entity_poly.pdbx_seq_one_letter_code
_entity_poly.pdbx_strand_id
1 'polypeptide(L)'
;MTSMTPSMTIELLRRLTGKPVSKLVRYSWWPASEVSVQCGIEDELAFSLTAGPLAVYFEDGVILGFSSDPSLNSVIVWDEAARVAGQGPASLNSDEELFAISESGRFSTVFWRRLIGRCVSNVTILKRVHMSAIESQRPSEVGLRFIFSDGKSFVVSHGLHDKSDDFSVLEEAQLKGVELEEVSIN
;
A
#
# COMPACT_ATOMS: atom_id res chain seq x y z
N MET A 1 15.66 -6.89 -6.57
CA MET A 1 14.52 -7.52 -7.30
C MET A 1 13.67 -6.44 -7.96
N THR A 2 13.02 -6.76 -9.08
CA THR A 2 12.13 -5.85 -9.83
C THR A 2 10.77 -5.73 -9.15
N SER A 3 10.17 -4.54 -9.20
CA SER A 3 8.77 -4.34 -8.80
C SER A 3 7.84 -5.07 -9.76
N MET A 4 6.74 -5.62 -9.25
CA MET A 4 5.83 -6.49 -10.01
C MET A 4 4.37 -6.17 -9.67
N THR A 5 3.44 -6.49 -10.57
CA THR A 5 2.01 -6.38 -10.28
C THR A 5 1.58 -7.42 -9.22
N PRO A 6 0.47 -7.19 -8.51
CA PRO A 6 -0.08 -8.16 -7.55
C PRO A 6 -0.20 -9.60 -8.08
N SER A 7 -0.72 -9.80 -9.30
CA SER A 7 -0.87 -11.14 -9.89
C SER A 7 0.47 -11.85 -10.12
N MET A 8 1.53 -11.11 -10.44
CA MET A 8 2.88 -11.64 -10.58
C MET A 8 3.55 -11.95 -9.23
N THR A 9 2.97 -11.47 -8.12
CA THR A 9 3.50 -11.64 -6.76
C THR A 9 2.61 -12.52 -5.87
N ILE A 10 1.69 -13.30 -6.46
CA ILE A 10 0.74 -14.15 -5.71
C ILE A 10 1.46 -15.06 -4.70
N GLU A 11 2.59 -15.67 -5.06
CA GLU A 11 3.34 -16.53 -4.14
C GLU A 11 3.84 -15.76 -2.90
N LEU A 12 4.28 -14.51 -3.09
CA LEU A 12 4.72 -13.64 -2.01
C LEU A 12 3.54 -13.16 -1.16
N LEU A 13 2.42 -12.81 -1.78
CA LEU A 13 1.20 -12.36 -1.10
C LEU A 13 0.53 -13.49 -0.32
N ARG A 14 0.50 -14.72 -0.85
CA ARG A 14 -0.03 -15.91 -0.15
C ARG A 14 0.73 -16.20 1.14
N ARG A 15 2.03 -15.91 1.17
CA ARG A 15 2.85 -16.09 2.37
C ARG A 15 2.46 -15.13 3.49
N LEU A 16 1.63 -14.12 3.26
CA LEU A 16 1.25 -13.16 4.31
C LEU A 16 0.13 -13.68 5.20
N THR A 17 -0.69 -14.62 4.70
CA THR A 17 -1.81 -15.17 5.48
C THR A 17 -1.32 -15.84 6.76
N GLY A 18 -1.97 -15.50 7.87
CA GLY A 18 -1.62 -15.93 9.22
C GLY A 18 -0.51 -15.10 9.89
N LYS A 19 0.15 -14.20 9.16
CA LYS A 19 1.28 -13.43 9.71
C LYS A 19 0.84 -12.14 10.38
N PRO A 20 1.32 -11.88 11.61
CA PRO A 20 1.10 -10.61 12.28
C PRO A 20 1.93 -9.49 11.64
N VAL A 21 1.29 -8.34 11.43
CA VAL A 21 1.97 -7.11 11.02
C VAL A 21 2.68 -6.52 12.23
N SER A 22 4.00 -6.35 12.16
CA SER A 22 4.82 -5.79 13.24
C SER A 22 4.97 -4.27 13.14
N LYS A 23 4.93 -3.73 11.91
CA LYS A 23 5.12 -2.30 11.64
C LYS A 23 4.54 -1.92 10.28
N LEU A 24 4.03 -0.70 10.17
CA LEU A 24 3.67 -0.07 8.90
C LEU A 24 4.42 1.26 8.81
N VAL A 25 5.09 1.52 7.69
CA VAL A 25 5.82 2.78 7.48
C VAL A 25 5.43 3.37 6.15
N ARG A 26 4.79 4.53 6.19
CA ARG A 26 4.55 5.34 5.01
C ARG A 26 5.78 6.18 4.74
N TYR A 27 6.30 6.18 3.53
CA TYR A 27 7.40 7.05 3.12
C TYR A 27 6.83 8.14 2.23
N SER A 28 7.16 9.38 2.56
CA SER A 28 6.64 10.59 1.95
C SER A 28 7.77 11.37 1.30
N TRP A 29 7.50 12.03 0.18
CA TRP A 29 8.46 12.99 -0.42
C TRP A 29 8.67 14.25 0.42
N TRP A 30 7.79 14.49 1.40
CA TRP A 30 7.89 15.60 2.33
C TRP A 30 7.85 15.12 3.79
N PRO A 31 8.51 15.82 4.72
CA PRO A 31 8.30 15.60 6.14
C PRO A 31 6.81 15.65 6.50
N ALA A 32 6.37 14.83 7.45
CA ALA A 32 4.95 14.74 7.82
C ALA A 32 4.33 16.09 8.19
N SER A 33 5.10 16.99 8.82
CA SER A 33 4.69 18.35 9.19
C SER A 33 4.47 19.29 8.01
N GLU A 34 4.96 18.94 6.82
CA GLU A 34 4.86 19.75 5.61
C GLU A 34 3.80 19.23 4.64
N VAL A 35 3.37 17.96 4.78
CA VAL A 35 2.38 17.32 3.90
C VAL A 35 1.11 18.16 3.77
N SER A 36 0.62 18.75 4.86
CA SER A 36 -0.59 19.57 4.79
C SER A 36 -0.45 20.80 3.90
N VAL A 37 0.69 21.48 3.99
CA VAL A 37 0.97 22.69 3.19
C VAL A 37 1.26 22.32 1.74
N GLN A 38 2.00 21.24 1.50
CA GLN A 38 2.45 20.84 0.17
C GLN A 38 1.36 20.14 -0.65
N CYS A 39 0.49 19.39 0.01
CA CYS A 39 -0.48 18.52 -0.65
C CYS A 39 -1.95 18.90 -0.37
N GLY A 40 -2.21 19.84 0.55
CA GLY A 40 -3.59 20.19 0.94
C GLY A 40 -4.31 19.05 1.70
N ILE A 41 -3.54 18.18 2.35
CA ILE A 41 -4.05 17.02 3.10
C ILE A 41 -4.14 17.38 4.59
N GLU A 42 -5.18 16.92 5.28
CA GLU A 42 -5.25 17.10 6.74
C GLU A 42 -4.14 16.30 7.44
N ASP A 43 -3.54 16.86 8.50
CA ASP A 43 -2.40 16.23 9.19
C ASP A 43 -2.67 14.76 9.52
N GLU A 44 -3.84 14.43 10.08
CA GLU A 44 -4.19 13.07 10.50
C GLU A 44 -4.31 12.06 9.33
N LEU A 45 -4.45 12.56 8.10
CA LEU A 45 -4.55 11.77 6.87
C LEU A 45 -3.22 11.67 6.12
N ALA A 46 -2.14 12.32 6.61
CA ALA A 46 -0.85 12.31 5.94
C ALA A 46 -0.32 10.89 5.70
N PHE A 47 -0.46 9.99 6.67
CA PHE A 47 -0.11 8.57 6.50
C PHE A 47 -0.85 7.91 5.34
N SER A 48 -2.14 8.21 5.17
CA SER A 48 -2.99 7.58 4.15
C SER A 48 -2.75 8.17 2.75
N LEU A 49 -2.62 9.50 2.66
CA LEU A 49 -2.83 10.23 1.41
C LEU A 49 -1.59 10.97 0.89
N THR A 50 -0.49 11.06 1.64
CA THR A 50 0.74 11.68 1.12
C THR A 50 1.25 10.95 -0.13
N ALA A 51 2.06 11.58 -0.98
CA ALA A 51 2.72 10.92 -2.09
C ALA A 51 3.98 10.15 -1.62
N GLY A 52 4.16 8.95 -2.17
CA GLY A 52 5.32 8.07 -1.90
C GLY A 52 4.93 6.59 -1.73
N PRO A 53 5.83 5.71 -1.27
CA PRO A 53 5.57 4.27 -1.08
C PRO A 53 5.20 3.87 0.36
N LEU A 54 4.70 2.66 0.54
CA LEU A 54 4.42 2.05 1.86
C LEU A 54 5.31 0.83 2.04
N ALA A 55 5.88 0.64 3.23
CA ALA A 55 6.43 -0.64 3.67
C ALA A 55 5.56 -1.29 4.76
N VAL A 56 5.30 -2.59 4.62
CA VAL A 56 4.61 -3.42 5.60
C VAL A 56 5.60 -4.46 6.12
N TYR A 57 5.83 -4.45 7.43
CA TYR A 57 6.72 -5.38 8.12
C TYR A 57 5.89 -6.43 8.85
N PHE A 58 6.33 -7.69 8.75
CA PHE A 58 5.73 -8.82 9.45
C PHE A 58 6.69 -9.35 10.53
N GLU A 59 6.18 -10.00 11.57
CA GLU A 59 7.02 -10.48 12.68
C GLU A 59 8.05 -11.55 12.26
N ASP A 60 7.83 -12.26 11.16
CA ASP A 60 8.75 -13.28 10.64
C ASP A 60 9.90 -12.71 9.79
N GLY A 61 10.00 -11.37 9.71
CA GLY A 61 11.03 -10.67 8.97
C GLY A 61 10.70 -10.43 7.49
N VAL A 62 9.51 -10.85 7.01
CA VAL A 62 9.04 -10.41 5.69
C VAL A 62 8.79 -8.91 5.71
N ILE A 63 9.26 -8.22 4.67
CA ILE A 63 9.00 -6.80 4.45
C ILE A 63 8.56 -6.64 3.00
N LEU A 64 7.37 -6.09 2.79
CA LEU A 64 6.85 -5.79 1.46
C LEU A 64 6.75 -4.28 1.25
N GLY A 65 7.22 -3.84 0.09
CA GLY A 65 7.04 -2.47 -0.37
C GLY A 65 5.93 -2.36 -1.40
N PHE A 66 5.21 -1.25 -1.37
CA PHE A 66 4.08 -0.96 -2.23
C PHE A 66 4.16 0.46 -2.79
N SER A 67 3.78 0.63 -4.06
CA SER A 67 3.61 1.93 -4.71
C SER A 67 2.65 1.80 -5.89
N SER A 68 2.47 2.87 -6.66
CA SER A 68 1.73 2.90 -7.91
C SER A 68 2.69 2.91 -9.10
N ASP A 69 2.30 2.26 -10.19
CA ASP A 69 2.89 2.44 -11.50
C ASP A 69 1.80 2.87 -12.50
N PRO A 70 1.71 4.17 -12.83
CA PRO A 70 0.72 4.69 -13.77
C PRO A 70 0.82 4.07 -15.18
N SER A 71 2.01 3.61 -15.59
CA SER A 71 2.17 2.95 -16.90
C SER A 71 1.46 1.59 -16.96
N LEU A 72 1.33 0.93 -15.80
CA LEU A 72 0.61 -0.32 -15.62
C LEU A 72 -0.83 -0.12 -15.14
N ASN A 73 -1.23 1.12 -14.82
CA ASN A 73 -2.50 1.43 -14.15
C ASN A 73 -2.71 0.55 -12.90
N SER A 74 -1.65 0.27 -12.15
CA SER A 74 -1.67 -0.76 -11.11
C SER A 74 -0.87 -0.33 -9.89
N VAL A 75 -1.22 -0.91 -8.74
CA VAL A 75 -0.26 -0.98 -7.64
C VAL A 75 0.87 -1.94 -8.03
N ILE A 76 2.04 -1.71 -7.47
CA ILE A 76 3.21 -2.59 -7.60
C ILE A 76 3.69 -3.02 -6.22
N VAL A 77 4.21 -4.25 -6.17
CA VAL A 77 4.70 -4.92 -4.96
C VAL A 77 6.14 -5.34 -5.20
N TRP A 78 6.97 -5.25 -4.16
CA TRP A 78 8.31 -5.84 -4.17
C TRP A 78 8.71 -6.40 -2.81
N ASP A 79 9.69 -7.30 -2.82
CA ASP A 79 10.37 -7.78 -1.61
C ASP A 79 11.33 -6.69 -1.12
N GLU A 80 10.89 -5.96 -0.11
CA GLU A 80 11.68 -4.89 0.53
C GLU A 80 12.74 -5.48 1.46
N ALA A 81 12.52 -6.67 2.02
CA ALA A 81 13.52 -7.35 2.85
C ALA A 81 14.76 -7.71 2.02
N ALA A 82 14.56 -8.14 0.77
CA ALA A 82 15.65 -8.34 -0.18
C ALA A 82 16.45 -7.05 -0.44
N ARG A 83 15.78 -5.89 -0.59
CA ARG A 83 16.47 -4.60 -0.77
C ARG A 83 17.24 -4.18 0.47
N VAL A 84 16.69 -4.37 1.66
CA VAL A 84 17.39 -4.15 2.94
C VAL A 84 18.64 -5.03 3.05
N ALA A 85 18.58 -6.26 2.55
CA ALA A 85 19.73 -7.17 2.46
C ALA A 85 20.72 -6.83 1.33
N GLY A 86 20.56 -5.69 0.64
CA GLY A 86 21.42 -5.23 -0.45
C GLY A 86 21.13 -5.89 -1.81
N GLN A 87 20.01 -6.61 -1.97
CA GLN A 87 19.65 -7.28 -3.21
C GLN A 87 18.75 -6.41 -4.10
N GLY A 88 19.36 -5.48 -4.83
CA GLY A 88 18.69 -4.67 -5.85
C GLY A 88 18.83 -3.16 -5.58
N PRO A 89 17.78 -2.37 -5.89
CA PRO A 89 17.78 -0.94 -5.59
C PRO A 89 17.91 -0.67 -4.08
N ALA A 90 18.20 0.59 -3.74
CA ALA A 90 18.20 1.05 -2.36
C ALA A 90 16.87 0.72 -1.65
N SER A 91 16.98 0.38 -0.37
CA SER A 91 15.81 0.19 0.50
C SER A 91 15.14 1.54 0.78
N LEU A 92 13.85 1.52 1.09
CA LEU A 92 13.09 2.73 1.43
C LEU A 92 13.67 3.46 2.66
N ASN A 93 14.23 2.72 3.62
CA ASN A 93 14.86 3.30 4.81
C ASN A 93 16.21 3.98 4.52
N SER A 94 16.86 3.64 3.40
CA SER A 94 18.15 4.21 3.01
C SER A 94 18.02 5.34 1.99
N ASP A 95 16.80 5.65 1.57
CA ASP A 95 16.53 6.72 0.60
C ASP A 95 16.45 8.06 1.35
N GLU A 96 17.42 8.93 1.09
CA GLU A 96 17.55 10.25 1.75
C GLU A 96 16.47 11.25 1.31
N GLU A 97 15.77 10.98 0.20
CA GLU A 97 14.68 11.83 -0.29
C GLU A 97 13.32 11.48 0.33
N LEU A 98 13.27 10.37 1.10
CA LEU A 98 12.04 9.87 1.69
C LEU A 98 11.98 10.08 3.21
N PHE A 99 10.86 10.65 3.64
CA PHE A 99 10.55 10.91 5.04
C PHE A 99 9.56 9.87 5.57
N ALA A 100 9.97 9.12 6.59
CA ALA A 100 9.12 8.13 7.22
C ALA A 100 8.02 8.76 8.08
N ILE A 101 6.80 8.25 7.93
CA ILE A 101 5.62 8.54 8.74
C ILE A 101 5.20 7.22 9.40
N SER A 102 5.12 7.22 10.73
CA SER A 102 4.65 6.06 11.51
C SER A 102 3.13 5.92 11.40
N GLU A 103 2.68 4.69 11.54
CA GLU A 103 1.29 4.25 11.73
C GLU A 103 0.60 4.81 13.00
N SER A 104 1.30 5.65 13.75
CA SER A 104 0.86 6.22 15.01
C SER A 104 1.31 7.67 15.18
N GLY A 105 0.64 8.39 16.08
CA GLY A 105 0.88 9.81 16.33
C GLY A 105 -0.13 10.70 15.64
N ARG A 106 0.18 11.99 15.52
CA ARG A 106 -0.76 13.00 14.99
C ARG A 106 -0.98 12.94 13.48
N PHE A 107 -0.10 12.25 12.75
CA PHE A 107 -0.10 12.21 11.28
C PHE A 107 -0.77 10.97 10.69
N SER A 108 -1.43 10.21 11.57
CA SER A 108 -2.06 8.93 11.27
C SER A 108 -3.31 8.80 12.12
N THR A 109 -4.37 8.26 11.55
CA THR A 109 -5.56 7.90 12.33
C THR A 109 -5.25 6.74 13.31
N VAL A 110 -6.09 6.59 14.32
CA VAL A 110 -5.99 5.47 15.29
C VAL A 110 -6.21 4.10 14.64
N PHE A 111 -6.74 4.04 13.41
CA PHE A 111 -6.96 2.82 12.68
C PHE A 111 -5.65 2.08 12.41
N TRP A 112 -4.63 2.77 11.90
CA TRP A 112 -3.36 2.16 11.48
C TRP A 112 -2.64 1.45 12.62
N ARG A 113 -2.51 2.12 13.78
CA ARG A 113 -1.96 1.52 14.99
C ARG A 113 -2.70 0.26 15.45
N ARG A 114 -4.02 0.16 15.22
CA ARG A 114 -4.82 -1.01 15.63
C ARG A 114 -4.54 -2.26 14.80
N LEU A 115 -3.89 -2.13 13.65
CA LEU A 115 -3.48 -3.24 12.80
C LEU A 115 -2.18 -3.91 13.28
N ILE A 116 -1.37 -3.22 14.09
CA ILE A 116 -0.14 -3.79 14.63
C ILE A 116 -0.44 -4.96 15.57
N GLY A 117 0.28 -6.07 15.37
CA GLY A 117 0.07 -7.36 16.04
C GLY A 117 -1.12 -8.16 15.51
N ARG A 118 -1.86 -7.67 14.50
CA ARG A 118 -2.98 -8.40 13.89
C ARG A 118 -2.49 -9.26 12.75
N CYS A 119 -3.01 -10.48 12.67
CA CYS A 119 -2.72 -11.39 11.57
C CYS A 119 -3.53 -11.02 10.33
N VAL A 120 -2.87 -11.02 9.17
CA VAL A 120 -3.56 -10.99 7.88
C VAL A 120 -4.31 -12.30 7.72
N SER A 121 -5.62 -12.24 7.49
CA SER A 121 -6.48 -13.39 7.24
C SER A 121 -6.66 -13.65 5.74
N ASN A 122 -6.66 -12.59 4.92
CA ASN A 122 -6.79 -12.71 3.48
C ASN A 122 -6.20 -11.49 2.77
N VAL A 123 -5.82 -11.66 1.51
CA VAL A 123 -5.44 -10.57 0.61
C VAL A 123 -6.19 -10.74 -0.72
N THR A 124 -6.73 -9.66 -1.26
CA THR A 124 -7.52 -9.68 -2.50
C THR A 124 -7.01 -8.62 -3.47
N ILE A 125 -6.88 -8.97 -4.74
CA ILE A 125 -6.55 -8.03 -5.81
C ILE A 125 -7.82 -7.31 -6.25
N LEU A 126 -7.77 -5.98 -6.35
CA LEU A 126 -8.89 -5.14 -6.76
C LEU A 126 -8.66 -4.64 -8.19
N LYS A 127 -9.67 -4.81 -9.04
CA LYS A 127 -9.70 -4.29 -10.42
C LYS A 127 -10.96 -3.44 -10.62
N ARG A 128 -10.90 -2.39 -11.43
CA ARG A 128 -12.11 -1.62 -11.80
C ARG A 128 -13.00 -2.45 -12.70
N VAL A 129 -14.31 -2.50 -12.43
CA VAL A 129 -15.27 -3.19 -13.31
C VAL A 129 -15.38 -2.47 -14.66
N HIS A 130 -15.36 -1.14 -14.63
CA HIS A 130 -15.41 -0.31 -15.81
C HIS A 130 -14.04 0.29 -16.11
N MET A 131 -13.52 -0.02 -17.29
CA MET A 131 -12.23 0.46 -17.79
C MET A 131 -12.39 1.01 -19.20
N SER A 132 -11.62 2.05 -19.53
CA SER A 132 -11.43 2.47 -20.92
C SER A 132 -10.70 1.39 -21.73
N ALA A 133 -10.74 1.50 -23.06
CA ALA A 133 -10.03 0.59 -23.95
C ALA A 133 -8.50 0.58 -23.73
N ILE A 134 -7.93 1.66 -23.20
CA ILE A 134 -6.50 1.75 -22.88
C ILE A 134 -6.20 1.05 -21.55
N GLU A 135 -7.00 1.29 -20.53
CA GLU A 135 -6.85 0.66 -19.22
C GLU A 135 -7.02 -0.87 -19.31
N SER A 136 -7.96 -1.35 -20.13
CA SER A 136 -8.18 -2.80 -20.29
C SER A 136 -7.04 -3.54 -20.99
N GLN A 137 -6.10 -2.81 -21.62
CA GLN A 137 -4.88 -3.38 -22.20
C GLN A 137 -3.71 -3.42 -21.20
N ARG A 138 -3.89 -2.85 -20.00
CA ARG A 138 -2.90 -2.85 -18.92
C ARG A 138 -3.31 -3.86 -17.84
N PRO A 139 -2.39 -4.29 -16.94
CA PRO A 139 -2.74 -5.19 -15.85
C PRO A 139 -3.94 -4.68 -15.04
N SER A 140 -3.97 -3.38 -14.75
CA SER A 140 -5.09 -2.67 -14.12
C SER A 140 -5.52 -3.27 -12.77
N GLU A 141 -4.53 -3.68 -11.99
CA GLU A 141 -4.66 -4.18 -10.62
C GLU A 141 -4.52 -2.98 -9.69
N VAL A 142 -5.58 -2.20 -9.60
CA VAL A 142 -5.61 -0.87 -8.98
C VAL A 142 -5.61 -0.89 -7.46
N GLY A 143 -5.67 -2.06 -6.83
CA GLY A 143 -5.46 -2.15 -5.39
C GLY A 143 -5.21 -3.55 -4.87
N LEU A 144 -4.72 -3.61 -3.64
CA LEU A 144 -4.66 -4.82 -2.83
C LEU A 144 -5.37 -4.54 -1.52
N ARG A 145 -6.43 -5.31 -1.23
CA ARG A 145 -7.11 -5.29 0.07
C ARG A 145 -6.45 -6.30 1.00
N PHE A 146 -6.02 -5.83 2.16
CA PHE A 146 -5.59 -6.67 3.28
C PHE A 146 -6.75 -6.79 4.26
N ILE A 147 -7.17 -8.02 4.56
CA ILE A 147 -8.19 -8.31 5.56
C ILE A 147 -7.47 -8.96 6.75
N PHE A 148 -7.83 -8.53 7.95
CA PHE A 148 -7.24 -9.00 9.20
C PHE A 148 -8.16 -9.97 9.93
N SER A 149 -7.61 -10.71 10.88
CA SER A 149 -8.32 -11.72 11.68
C SER A 149 -9.53 -11.18 12.45
N ASP A 150 -9.58 -9.87 12.74
CA ASP A 150 -10.69 -9.19 13.41
C ASP A 150 -11.68 -8.51 12.45
N GLY A 151 -11.56 -8.78 11.15
CA GLY A 151 -12.43 -8.26 10.10
C GLY A 151 -12.11 -6.84 9.65
N LYS A 152 -11.13 -6.15 10.26
CA LYS A 152 -10.64 -4.87 9.72
C LYS A 152 -9.93 -5.09 8.40
N SER A 153 -9.96 -4.08 7.55
CA SER A 153 -9.23 -4.10 6.29
C SER A 153 -8.75 -2.73 5.88
N PHE A 154 -7.67 -2.72 5.11
CA PHE A 154 -7.18 -1.53 4.42
C PHE A 154 -6.82 -1.89 2.98
N VAL A 155 -6.70 -0.88 2.13
CA VAL A 155 -6.38 -1.02 0.72
C VAL A 155 -5.14 -0.20 0.39
N VAL A 156 -4.11 -0.83 -0.18
CA VAL A 156 -3.12 -0.07 -0.98
C VAL A 156 -3.72 0.18 -2.35
N SER A 157 -3.62 1.40 -2.86
CA SER A 157 -4.48 1.87 -3.93
C SER A 157 -3.72 2.70 -4.96
N HIS A 158 -4.04 2.45 -6.22
CA HIS A 158 -3.79 3.32 -7.36
C HIS A 158 -5.07 4.10 -7.69
N GLY A 159 -5.19 5.32 -7.16
CA GLY A 159 -6.29 6.21 -7.52
C GLY A 159 -7.70 5.87 -7.01
N LEU A 160 -7.87 4.99 -6.02
CA LEU A 160 -9.21 4.56 -5.58
C LEU A 160 -9.94 5.58 -4.68
N HIS A 161 -9.27 6.63 -4.23
CA HIS A 161 -9.87 7.66 -3.34
C HIS A 161 -10.33 8.93 -4.09
N ASP A 162 -9.86 9.15 -5.32
CA ASP A 162 -10.12 10.38 -6.08
C ASP A 162 -10.05 10.22 -7.61
N LYS A 163 -9.72 9.01 -8.12
CA LYS A 163 -9.50 8.70 -9.54
C LYS A 163 -8.24 9.33 -10.15
N SER A 164 -7.27 9.76 -9.33
CA SER A 164 -5.93 10.13 -9.79
C SER A 164 -5.08 8.89 -10.13
N ASP A 165 -3.82 9.10 -10.52
CA ASP A 165 -2.82 8.02 -10.69
C ASP A 165 -1.96 7.83 -9.42
N ASP A 166 -2.32 8.51 -8.32
CA ASP A 166 -1.50 8.56 -7.11
C ASP A 166 -1.62 7.29 -6.27
N PHE A 167 -0.51 6.94 -5.63
CA PHE A 167 -0.49 5.87 -4.63
C PHE A 167 -1.04 6.36 -3.29
N SER A 168 -1.96 5.59 -2.72
CA SER A 168 -2.60 5.88 -1.43
C SER A 168 -2.77 4.61 -0.60
N VAL A 169 -2.88 4.77 0.72
CA VAL A 169 -3.16 3.69 1.67
C VAL A 169 -4.44 4.04 2.42
N LEU A 170 -5.49 3.28 2.15
CA LEU A 170 -6.87 3.69 2.43
C LEU A 170 -7.49 2.80 3.49
N GLU A 171 -8.11 3.43 4.48
CA GLU A 171 -9.19 2.83 5.26
C GLU A 171 -10.40 2.60 4.36
N GLU A 172 -11.23 1.59 4.66
CA GLU A 172 -12.42 1.29 3.83
C GLU A 172 -13.35 2.50 3.64
N ALA A 173 -13.48 3.37 4.66
CA ALA A 173 -14.30 4.58 4.58
C ALA A 173 -13.75 5.64 3.60
N GLN A 174 -12.47 5.54 3.19
CA GLN A 174 -11.82 6.47 2.27
C GLN A 174 -11.96 6.03 0.80
N LEU A 175 -12.44 4.82 0.53
CA LEU A 175 -12.75 4.35 -0.83
C LEU A 175 -13.97 5.11 -1.38
N LYS A 176 -13.88 5.63 -2.60
CA LYS A 176 -14.97 6.41 -3.20
C LYS A 176 -15.69 5.67 -4.32
N GLY A 177 -16.77 4.96 -3.99
CA GLY A 177 -17.85 4.59 -4.93
C GLY A 177 -17.41 4.00 -6.28
N VAL A 178 -16.26 3.31 -6.31
CA VAL A 178 -15.78 2.60 -7.49
C VAL A 178 -16.31 1.18 -7.42
N GLU A 179 -16.94 0.71 -8.49
CA GLU A 179 -17.26 -0.70 -8.64
C GLU A 179 -15.97 -1.49 -8.90
N LEU A 180 -15.68 -2.42 -7.99
CA LEU A 180 -14.46 -3.20 -8.00
C LEU A 180 -14.80 -4.69 -8.14
N GLU A 181 -14.05 -5.37 -8.99
CA GLU A 181 -13.96 -6.81 -9.01
C GLU A 181 -12.86 -7.25 -8.03
N GLU A 182 -13.15 -8.32 -7.29
CA GLU A 182 -12.27 -8.90 -6.29
C GLU A 182 -11.72 -10.24 -6.79
N VAL A 183 -10.41 -10.28 -7.06
CA VAL A 183 -9.71 -11.51 -7.44
C VAL A 183 -9.01 -12.08 -6.22
N SER A 184 -9.52 -13.23 -5.74
CA SER A 184 -8.93 -13.94 -4.61
C SER A 184 -7.56 -14.51 -4.98
N ILE A 185 -6.60 -14.44 -4.05
CA ILE A 185 -5.27 -15.04 -4.24
C ILE A 185 -5.15 -16.44 -3.64
N ASN A 186 -6.22 -16.98 -3.04
CA ASN A 186 -6.21 -18.31 -2.41
C ASN A 186 -6.10 -19.41 -3.45
#